data_AF-A0A1W1Z081-F1
#
_entry.id   AF-A0A1W1Z081-F1
#
_cell.length_a   1.000
_cell.length_b   1.000
_cell.length_c   1.000
_cell.angle_alpha   90.00
_cell.angle_beta   90.00
_cell.angle_gamma   90.00
#
_symmetry.space_group_name_H-M   'P 1'
#
loop_
_entity.id
_entity.type
_entity.pdbx_description
1 polymer ?
#
loop_
_entity_poly.entity_id
_entity_poly.type
_entity_poly.pdbx_seq_one_letter_code
_entity_poly.pdbx_strand_id
1 'polypeptide(L)'
;MKKLFLILFLILSFYSFSQNVESSTRKFIDEAQFTQINKDWNTMAEFQSGIGEYVNFFPIEVINLKSNEKVKALQLDMYIKKPEVYKTAWVGLDEIDEFIFFIEKNVIPNLDLKFKKQSTEYIFKSKEMTFSYLVDEKRKRISITLNNYDGTGVPNYYFWTETQVNKIPNLLEVLKQIK
;
A
#
# COMPACT_ATOMS: atom_id res chain seq x y z
N MET A 1 46.11 4.94 -18.88
CA MET A 1 45.27 3.82 -18.38
C MET A 1 44.43 4.18 -17.14
N LYS A 2 45.02 4.78 -16.08
CA LYS A 2 44.26 5.15 -14.85
C LYS A 2 43.10 6.14 -15.06
N LYS A 3 43.19 7.07 -16.03
CA LYS A 3 42.12 8.03 -16.35
C LYS A 3 40.96 7.42 -17.15
N LEU A 4 41.20 6.34 -17.90
CA LEU A 4 40.15 5.67 -18.71
C LEU A 4 39.22 4.84 -17.81
N PHE A 5 39.77 4.25 -16.74
CA PHE A 5 39.02 3.51 -15.73
C PHE A 5 38.08 4.41 -14.91
N LEU A 6 38.47 5.67 -14.69
CA LEU A 6 37.67 6.65 -13.94
C LEU A 6 36.41 7.09 -14.71
N ILE A 7 36.51 7.19 -16.04
CA ILE A 7 35.39 7.56 -16.92
C ILE A 7 34.37 6.40 -17.00
N LEU A 8 34.82 5.15 -16.98
CA LEU A 8 33.93 3.98 -16.98
C LEU A 8 33.09 3.89 -15.70
N PHE A 9 33.64 4.31 -14.55
CA PHE A 9 32.91 4.35 -13.27
C PHE A 9 31.81 5.43 -13.22
N LEU A 10 31.97 6.54 -13.95
CA LEU A 10 30.98 7.61 -14.02
C LEU A 10 29.78 7.29 -14.93
N ILE A 11 29.93 6.36 -15.87
CA ILE A 11 28.84 5.96 -16.78
C ILE A 11 27.91 4.93 -16.11
N LEU A 12 28.41 4.13 -15.16
CA LEU A 12 27.61 3.13 -14.44
C LEU A 12 26.61 3.73 -13.44
N SER A 13 26.81 4.97 -12.97
CA SER A 13 25.88 5.64 -12.05
C SER A 13 24.55 6.07 -12.70
N PHE A 14 24.41 6.00 -14.02
CA PHE A 14 23.18 6.43 -14.72
C PHE A 14 22.13 5.33 -14.92
N TYR A 15 22.39 4.09 -14.51
CA TYR A 15 21.44 2.97 -14.66
C TYR A 15 20.68 2.60 -13.39
N SER A 16 20.51 3.54 -12.45
CA SER A 16 19.51 3.37 -11.39
C SER A 16 18.14 3.79 -11.92
N PHE A 17 17.58 3.04 -12.87
CA PHE A 17 16.15 3.10 -13.10
C PHE A 17 15.48 2.56 -11.84
N SER A 18 14.81 3.43 -11.09
CA SER A 18 13.83 3.01 -10.09
C SER A 18 12.69 2.33 -10.86
N GLN A 19 12.81 1.04 -11.11
CA GLN A 19 11.74 0.25 -11.69
C GLN A 19 10.63 0.17 -10.66
N ASN A 20 9.42 0.61 -11.01
CA ASN A 20 8.21 0.31 -10.24
C ASN A 20 8.00 -1.20 -10.36
N VAL A 21 8.51 -1.96 -9.39
CA VAL A 21 8.35 -3.41 -9.35
C VAL A 21 6.93 -3.70 -8.89
N GLU A 22 6.17 -4.42 -9.71
CA GLU A 22 4.82 -4.89 -9.39
C GLU A 22 4.85 -5.98 -8.31
N SER A 23 3.78 -6.05 -7.50
CA SER A 23 3.59 -7.14 -6.55
C SER A 23 3.51 -8.51 -7.23
N SER A 24 3.78 -9.55 -6.44
CA SER A 24 3.59 -10.94 -6.87
C SER A 24 2.14 -11.20 -7.31
N THR A 25 1.17 -10.66 -6.58
CA THR A 25 -0.26 -10.80 -6.90
C THR A 25 -0.66 -10.07 -8.17
N ARG A 26 -0.17 -8.84 -8.42
CA ARG A 26 -0.44 -8.12 -9.67
C ARG A 26 0.06 -8.92 -10.86
N LYS A 27 1.30 -9.40 -10.84
CA LYS A 27 1.84 -10.25 -11.89
C LYS A 27 1.02 -11.51 -12.11
N PHE A 28 0.61 -12.17 -11.02
CA PHE A 28 -0.25 -13.35 -11.10
C PHE A 28 -1.59 -13.06 -11.78
N ILE A 29 -2.20 -11.89 -11.52
CA ILE A 29 -3.44 -11.44 -12.16
C ILE A 29 -3.20 -11.10 -13.64
N ASP A 30 -2.14 -10.34 -13.93
CA ASP A 30 -1.86 -9.79 -15.27
C ASP A 30 -1.40 -10.88 -16.26
N GLU A 31 -0.71 -11.91 -15.79
CA GLU A 31 -0.27 -13.06 -16.60
C GLU A 31 -1.39 -14.10 -16.82
N ALA A 32 -2.42 -14.09 -15.98
CA ALA A 32 -3.53 -15.04 -16.07
C ALA A 32 -4.55 -14.61 -17.14
N GLN A 33 -4.88 -15.53 -18.05
CA GLN A 33 -5.90 -15.29 -19.07
C GLN A 33 -7.32 -15.19 -18.48
N PHE A 34 -7.57 -15.93 -17.40
CA PHE A 34 -8.86 -16.00 -16.72
C PHE A 34 -8.62 -15.97 -15.21
N THR A 35 -9.13 -14.96 -14.54
CA THR A 35 -8.89 -14.74 -13.11
C THR A 35 -10.21 -14.61 -12.38
N GLN A 36 -10.35 -15.34 -11.27
CA GLN A 36 -11.42 -15.16 -10.29
C GLN A 36 -10.82 -14.52 -9.03
N ILE A 37 -11.44 -13.47 -8.52
CA ILE A 37 -11.05 -12.83 -7.25
C ILE A 37 -12.19 -13.01 -6.26
N ASN A 38 -11.95 -13.81 -5.22
CA ASN A 38 -12.87 -13.97 -4.11
C ASN A 38 -12.51 -12.93 -3.04
N LYS A 39 -13.49 -12.09 -2.67
CA LYS A 39 -13.35 -11.03 -1.68
C LYS A 39 -14.24 -11.34 -0.48
N ASP A 40 -13.66 -11.30 0.73
CA ASP A 40 -14.46 -11.38 1.96
C ASP A 40 -14.93 -9.99 2.38
N TRP A 41 -16.23 -9.75 2.29
CA TRP A 41 -16.86 -8.49 2.69
C TRP A 41 -17.16 -8.43 4.20
N ASN A 42 -17.14 -9.56 4.91
CA ASN A 42 -17.37 -9.58 6.35
C ASN A 42 -16.14 -9.12 7.13
N THR A 43 -14.97 -9.27 6.51
CA THR A 43 -13.68 -8.87 7.10
C THR A 43 -13.09 -7.74 6.27
N MET A 44 -13.44 -6.49 6.59
CA MET A 44 -12.88 -5.33 5.91
C MET A 44 -12.52 -4.21 6.89
N ALA A 45 -11.51 -3.42 6.50
CA ALA A 45 -11.18 -2.17 7.17
C ALA A 45 -11.41 -1.00 6.21
N GLU A 46 -12.13 0.01 6.69
CA GLU A 46 -12.48 1.20 5.91
C GLU A 46 -11.96 2.47 6.59
N PHE A 47 -11.30 3.30 5.80
CA PHE A 47 -10.96 4.67 6.16
C PHE A 47 -11.69 5.63 5.24
N GLN A 48 -12.46 6.56 5.83
CA GLN A 48 -13.15 7.63 5.11
C GLN A 48 -12.50 8.99 5.38
N SER A 49 -12.47 9.88 4.39
CA SER A 49 -11.93 11.25 4.55
C SER A 49 -12.92 12.23 5.18
N GLY A 50 -14.21 11.87 5.21
CA GLY A 50 -15.31 12.75 5.67
C GLY A 50 -15.93 13.62 4.56
N ILE A 51 -15.36 13.64 3.35
CA ILE A 51 -15.92 14.35 2.18
C ILE A 51 -16.42 13.40 1.07
N GLY A 52 -16.54 12.11 1.40
CA GLY A 52 -17.01 11.05 0.50
C GLY A 52 -15.90 10.25 -0.18
N GLU A 53 -14.63 10.43 0.20
CA GLU A 53 -13.52 9.59 -0.27
C GLU A 53 -13.27 8.47 0.73
N TYR A 54 -12.78 7.34 0.24
CA TYR A 54 -12.49 6.18 1.09
C TYR A 54 -11.34 5.32 0.56
N VAL A 55 -10.78 4.53 1.46
CA VAL A 55 -9.94 3.37 1.14
C VAL A 55 -10.45 2.16 1.92
N ASN A 56 -10.72 1.08 1.20
CA ASN A 56 -11.17 -0.19 1.75
C ASN A 56 -10.08 -1.24 1.59
N PHE A 57 -9.91 -2.05 2.63
CA PHE A 57 -8.95 -3.14 2.71
C PHE A 57 -9.69 -4.46 2.85
N PHE A 58 -9.41 -5.41 1.96
CA PHE A 58 -10.06 -6.72 1.94
C PHE A 58 -9.04 -7.85 1.86
N PRO A 59 -9.21 -8.94 2.62
CA PRO A 59 -8.52 -10.18 2.32
C PRO A 59 -9.15 -10.79 1.07
N ILE A 60 -8.31 -11.26 0.15
CA ILE A 60 -8.75 -11.88 -1.10
C ILE A 60 -8.04 -13.19 -1.38
N GLU A 61 -8.72 -14.08 -2.12
CA GLU A 61 -8.12 -15.23 -2.80
C GLU A 61 -8.26 -15.04 -4.31
N VAL A 62 -7.13 -14.98 -5.01
CA VAL A 62 -7.07 -14.89 -6.46
C VAL A 62 -6.82 -16.28 -7.02
N ILE A 63 -7.62 -16.68 -8.00
CA ILE A 63 -7.56 -17.99 -8.65
C ILE A 63 -7.32 -17.79 -10.14
N ASN A 64 -6.27 -18.41 -10.67
CA ASN A 64 -6.11 -18.57 -12.11
C ASN A 64 -7.00 -19.73 -12.55
N LEU A 65 -8.06 -19.45 -13.31
CA LEU A 65 -9.07 -20.46 -13.68
C LEU A 65 -8.54 -21.51 -14.66
N LYS A 66 -7.40 -21.26 -15.32
CA LYS A 66 -6.78 -22.21 -16.25
C LYS A 66 -5.87 -23.20 -15.54
N SER A 67 -5.03 -22.73 -14.63
CA SER A 67 -4.12 -23.59 -13.85
C SER A 67 -4.75 -24.10 -12.54
N ASN A 68 -5.85 -23.48 -12.10
CA ASN A 68 -6.47 -23.65 -10.78
C ASN A 68 -5.52 -23.31 -9.61
N GLU A 69 -4.43 -22.60 -9.89
CA GLU A 69 -3.53 -22.07 -8.86
C GLU A 69 -4.20 -20.93 -8.10
N LYS A 70 -3.85 -20.81 -6.83
CA LYS A 70 -4.46 -19.86 -5.91
C LYS A 70 -3.40 -19.08 -5.16
N VAL A 71 -3.63 -17.78 -4.99
CA VAL A 71 -2.81 -16.92 -4.15
C VAL A 71 -3.71 -16.07 -3.25
N LYS A 72 -3.33 -15.96 -1.98
CA LYS A 72 -3.95 -15.01 -1.05
C LYS A 72 -3.25 -13.66 -1.15
N ALA A 73 -3.99 -12.58 -0.96
CA ALA A 73 -3.46 -11.22 -1.00
C ALA A 73 -4.35 -10.24 -0.23
N LEU A 74 -3.88 -9.00 -0.11
CA LEU A 74 -4.67 -7.87 0.37
C LEU A 74 -5.09 -7.00 -0.82
N GLN A 75 -6.39 -6.82 -1.01
CA GLN A 75 -6.91 -5.84 -1.96
C GLN A 75 -7.15 -4.50 -1.27
N LEU A 76 -6.73 -3.42 -1.93
CA LEU A 76 -7.06 -2.06 -1.56
C LEU A 76 -7.92 -1.44 -2.65
N ASP A 77 -9.10 -0.95 -2.30
CA ASP A 77 -9.94 -0.15 -3.20
C ASP A 77 -9.99 1.28 -2.69
N MET A 78 -9.55 2.23 -3.53
CA MET A 78 -9.50 3.65 -3.23
C MET A 78 -10.45 4.42 -4.14
N TYR A 79 -11.28 5.26 -3.54
CA TYR A 79 -12.09 6.24 -4.25
C TYR A 79 -11.69 7.65 -3.84
N ILE A 80 -11.31 8.47 -4.82
CA ILE A 80 -10.99 9.89 -4.68
C ILE A 80 -12.06 10.67 -5.43
N LYS A 81 -12.54 11.77 -4.85
CA LYS A 81 -13.68 12.53 -5.41
C LYS A 81 -13.22 13.60 -6.39
N LYS A 82 -12.01 14.14 -6.22
CA LYS A 82 -11.49 15.25 -7.03
C LYS A 82 -10.00 15.06 -7.37
N PRO A 83 -9.65 14.59 -8.58
CA PRO A 83 -10.57 14.11 -9.63
C PRO A 83 -11.32 12.86 -9.19
N GLU A 84 -12.50 12.63 -9.76
CA GLU A 84 -13.26 11.41 -9.49
C GLU A 84 -12.52 10.21 -10.09
N VAL A 85 -11.96 9.38 -9.22
CA VAL A 85 -11.10 8.26 -9.59
C VAL A 85 -11.37 7.09 -8.65
N TYR A 86 -11.48 5.91 -9.23
CA TYR A 86 -11.50 4.64 -8.52
C TYR A 86 -10.26 3.82 -8.90
N LYS A 87 -9.55 3.29 -7.90
CA LYS A 87 -8.32 2.52 -8.08
C LYS A 87 -8.27 1.31 -7.18
N THR A 88 -7.72 0.23 -7.73
CA THR A 88 -7.50 -1.02 -7.02
C THR A 88 -6.02 -1.39 -7.05
N ALA A 89 -5.53 -1.89 -5.93
CA ALA A 89 -4.16 -2.37 -5.73
C ALA A 89 -4.17 -3.70 -4.98
N TRP A 90 -3.14 -4.53 -5.17
CA TRP A 90 -3.07 -5.88 -4.60
C TRP A 90 -1.73 -6.14 -3.91
N VAL A 91 -1.66 -5.93 -2.60
CA VAL A 91 -0.42 -6.21 -1.85
C VAL A 91 -0.26 -7.72 -1.70
N GLY A 92 0.88 -8.23 -2.14
CA GLY A 92 1.19 -9.65 -2.14
C GLY A 92 1.47 -10.19 -0.75
N LEU A 93 1.27 -11.50 -0.56
CA LEU A 93 1.50 -12.18 0.71
C LEU A 93 2.95 -12.02 1.21
N ASP A 94 3.90 -11.84 0.29
CA ASP A 94 5.32 -11.59 0.56
C ASP A 94 5.61 -10.27 1.29
N GLU A 95 4.61 -9.40 1.46
CA GLU A 95 4.75 -8.10 2.13
C GLU A 95 3.78 -7.94 3.33
N ILE A 96 2.87 -8.90 3.54
CA ILE A 96 1.84 -8.83 4.59
C ILE A 96 2.47 -9.01 5.98
N ASP A 97 3.51 -9.82 6.12
CA ASP A 97 4.18 -10.09 7.39
C ASP A 97 4.84 -8.84 7.94
N GLU A 98 5.57 -8.12 7.08
CA GLU A 98 6.19 -6.85 7.38
C GLU A 98 5.12 -5.79 7.67
N PHE A 99 3.98 -5.81 6.97
CA PHE A 99 2.92 -4.85 7.22
C PHE A 99 2.23 -5.10 8.58
N ILE A 100 1.96 -6.36 8.93
CA ILE A 100 1.47 -6.75 10.26
C ILE A 100 2.45 -6.30 11.34
N PHE A 101 3.74 -6.61 11.17
CA PHE A 101 4.78 -6.21 12.11
C PHE A 101 4.84 -4.69 12.27
N PHE A 102 4.79 -3.95 11.17
CA PHE A 102 4.77 -2.49 11.17
C PHE A 102 3.59 -1.94 11.97
N ILE A 103 2.36 -2.38 11.66
CA ILE A 103 1.15 -1.90 12.35
C ILE A 103 1.18 -2.29 13.82
N GLU A 104 1.46 -3.55 14.14
CA GLU A 104 1.38 -4.08 15.50
C GLU A 104 2.48 -3.53 16.42
N LYS A 105 3.72 -3.41 15.93
CA LYS A 105 4.87 -3.04 16.77
C LYS A 105 5.19 -1.55 16.74
N ASN A 106 4.84 -0.85 15.65
CA ASN A 106 5.28 0.54 15.45
C ASN A 106 4.11 1.53 15.43
N VAL A 107 2.93 1.16 14.92
CA VAL A 107 1.81 2.11 14.79
C VAL A 107 0.87 2.04 16.00
N ILE A 108 0.30 0.87 16.29
CA ILE A 108 -0.71 0.71 17.36
C ILE A 108 -0.22 1.19 18.73
N PRO A 109 1.01 0.84 19.19
CA PRO A 109 1.51 1.30 20.49
C PRO A 109 1.64 2.81 20.60
N ASN A 110 1.69 3.50 19.46
CA ASN A 110 1.95 4.93 19.35
C ASN A 110 0.72 5.74 18.98
N LEU A 111 -0.47 5.12 18.93
CA LEU A 111 -1.73 5.80 18.57
C LEU A 111 -2.10 6.92 19.53
N ASP A 112 -1.66 6.85 20.79
CA ASP A 112 -1.98 7.83 21.84
C ASP A 112 -0.91 8.90 22.05
N LEU A 113 0.21 8.84 21.34
CA LEU A 113 1.29 9.81 21.47
C LEU A 113 0.81 11.25 21.22
N LYS A 114 1.46 12.18 21.92
CA LYS A 114 1.29 13.62 21.76
C LYS A 114 2.67 14.25 21.79
N PHE A 115 2.93 15.14 20.84
CA PHE A 115 4.20 15.86 20.75
C PHE A 115 3.98 17.35 20.96
N LYS A 116 5.05 18.06 21.35
CA LYS A 116 5.06 19.53 21.43
C LYS A 116 6.19 20.06 20.57
N LYS A 117 5.88 20.93 19.61
CA LYS A 117 6.84 21.47 18.62
C LYS A 117 7.61 20.41 17.81
N GLN A 118 7.08 19.18 17.74
CA GLN A 118 7.69 18.04 17.05
C GLN A 118 6.61 17.19 16.40
N SER A 119 7.00 16.35 15.44
CA SER A 119 6.15 15.35 14.80
C SER A 119 6.92 14.05 14.60
N THR A 120 6.19 12.94 14.52
CA THR A 120 6.73 11.63 14.13
C THR A 120 5.84 11.06 13.02
N GLU A 121 6.46 10.49 12.00
CA GLU A 121 5.76 9.80 10.92
C GLU A 121 6.27 8.37 10.81
N TYR A 122 5.34 7.41 10.86
CA TYR A 122 5.62 6.00 10.64
C TYR A 122 5.21 5.67 9.21
N ILE A 123 6.15 5.18 8.39
CA ILE A 123 5.93 4.94 6.97
C ILE A 123 6.24 3.48 6.65
N PHE A 124 5.24 2.79 6.09
CA PHE A 124 5.39 1.48 5.47
C PHE A 124 5.28 1.63 3.95
N LYS A 125 6.22 1.03 3.23
CA LYS A 125 6.23 1.01 1.76
C LYS A 125 6.19 -0.44 1.31
N SER A 126 5.23 -0.74 0.44
CA SER A 126 5.15 -1.96 -0.34
C SER A 126 5.32 -1.64 -1.82
N LYS A 127 5.34 -2.67 -2.66
CA LYS A 127 5.32 -2.55 -4.12
C LYS A 127 4.10 -1.75 -4.59
N GLU A 128 2.93 -1.98 -4.02
CA GLU A 128 1.67 -1.38 -4.52
C GLU A 128 1.26 -0.09 -3.81
N MET A 129 1.65 0.09 -2.55
CA MET A 129 1.17 1.21 -1.75
C MET A 129 2.17 1.70 -0.70
N THR A 130 1.99 2.94 -0.28
CA THR A 130 2.61 3.50 0.92
C THR A 130 1.53 3.82 1.94
N PHE A 131 1.72 3.36 3.18
CA PHE A 131 0.90 3.72 4.33
C PHE A 131 1.73 4.59 5.27
N SER A 132 1.18 5.74 5.65
CA SER A 132 1.78 6.67 6.60
C SER A 132 0.85 6.93 7.78
N TYR A 133 1.42 6.93 8.99
CA TYR A 133 0.79 7.44 10.20
C TYR A 133 1.61 8.60 10.76
N LEU A 134 1.07 9.81 10.67
CA LEU A 134 1.67 11.04 11.19
C LEU A 134 1.03 11.42 12.53
N VAL A 135 1.87 11.77 13.50
CA VAL A 135 1.48 12.39 14.77
C VAL A 135 2.24 13.69 14.92
N ASP A 136 1.52 14.81 15.03
CA ASP A 136 2.08 16.11 15.39
C ASP A 136 1.35 16.70 16.62
N GLU A 137 1.69 17.93 17.02
CA GLU A 137 1.09 18.59 18.19
C GLU A 137 -0.42 18.83 18.06
N LYS A 138 -0.93 18.98 16.83
CA LYS A 138 -2.31 19.38 16.55
C LYS A 138 -3.18 18.23 16.08
N ARG A 139 -2.59 17.22 15.45
CA ARG A 139 -3.35 16.19 14.72
C ARG A 139 -2.62 14.86 14.63
N LYS A 140 -3.43 13.86 14.35
CA LYS A 140 -3.02 12.53 13.94
C LYS A 140 -3.62 12.27 12.57
N ARG A 141 -2.84 11.75 11.63
CA ARG A 141 -3.26 11.59 10.24
C ARG A 141 -2.82 10.24 9.70
N ILE A 142 -3.72 9.56 9.02
CA ILE A 142 -3.40 8.46 8.12
C ILE A 142 -3.27 9.03 6.72
N SER A 143 -2.30 8.55 5.96
CA SER A 143 -2.20 8.79 4.52
C SER A 143 -1.88 7.49 3.80
N ILE A 144 -2.54 7.27 2.67
CA ILE A 144 -2.37 6.08 1.84
C ILE A 144 -2.13 6.55 0.41
N THR A 145 -1.05 6.07 -0.18
CA THR A 145 -0.69 6.32 -1.58
C THR A 145 -0.71 5.00 -2.33
N LEU A 146 -1.46 4.90 -3.43
CA LEU A 146 -1.39 3.76 -4.35
C LEU A 146 -0.48 4.10 -5.51
N ASN A 147 0.45 3.19 -5.82
CA ASN A 147 1.29 3.30 -7.00
C ASN A 147 0.44 3.08 -8.26
N ASN A 148 0.77 3.82 -9.32
CA ASN A 148 0.09 3.68 -10.60
C ASN A 148 0.97 2.95 -11.61
N TYR A 149 0.44 1.85 -12.14
CA TYR A 149 1.09 1.04 -13.17
C TYR A 149 0.48 1.24 -14.57
N ASP A 150 -0.59 2.04 -14.68
CA ASP A 150 -1.39 2.15 -15.90
C ASP A 150 -0.76 3.04 -16.99
N GLY A 151 0.47 3.54 -16.80
CA GLY A 151 1.18 4.35 -17.79
C GLY A 151 0.55 5.72 -18.10
N THR A 152 -0.44 6.17 -17.33
CA THR A 152 -1.24 7.38 -17.59
C THR A 152 -0.53 8.71 -17.27
N GLY A 153 0.73 8.67 -16.85
CA GLY A 153 1.52 9.85 -16.44
C GLY A 153 1.20 10.39 -15.04
N VAL A 154 0.13 9.92 -14.39
CA VAL A 154 -0.11 10.15 -12.97
C VAL A 154 0.71 9.13 -12.18
N PRO A 155 1.67 9.53 -11.32
CA PRO A 155 2.56 8.56 -10.67
C PRO A 155 1.86 7.75 -9.57
N ASN A 156 0.87 8.34 -8.89
CA ASN A 156 0.19 7.75 -7.76
C ASN A 156 -1.16 8.41 -7.45
N TYR A 157 -1.93 7.74 -6.61
CA TYR A 157 -3.22 8.20 -6.08
C TYR A 157 -3.14 8.33 -4.58
N TYR A 158 -3.63 9.44 -4.03
CA TYR A 158 -3.41 9.82 -2.63
C TYR A 158 -4.73 10.01 -1.88
N PHE A 159 -4.79 9.41 -0.69
CA PHE A 159 -5.88 9.55 0.27
C PHE A 159 -5.33 9.91 1.65
N TRP A 160 -6.08 10.69 2.43
CA TRP A 160 -5.76 10.92 3.84
C TRP A 160 -7.01 11.13 4.70
N THR A 161 -6.87 10.89 6.00
CA THR A 161 -7.90 11.19 7.00
C THR A 161 -7.27 11.44 8.37
N GLU A 162 -7.87 12.35 9.14
CA GLU A 162 -7.50 12.61 10.54
C GLU A 162 -8.52 12.01 11.53
N THR A 163 -9.74 11.69 11.06
CA THR A 163 -10.86 11.29 11.92
C THR A 163 -10.94 9.78 12.15
N GLN A 164 -10.27 8.97 11.33
CA GLN A 164 -10.36 7.51 11.35
C GLN A 164 -9.09 6.84 11.88
N VAL A 165 -8.20 7.59 12.54
CA VAL A 165 -6.93 7.07 13.08
C VAL A 165 -7.15 5.91 14.06
N ASN A 166 -8.20 5.99 14.86
CA ASN A 166 -8.58 4.95 15.82
C ASN A 166 -9.02 3.61 15.18
N LYS A 167 -9.23 3.56 13.85
CA LYS A 167 -9.59 2.34 13.13
C LYS A 167 -8.39 1.52 12.64
N ILE A 168 -7.16 1.97 12.86
CA ILE A 168 -5.95 1.20 12.51
C ILE A 168 -5.94 -0.24 13.07
N PRO A 169 -6.42 -0.52 14.29
CA PRO A 169 -6.54 -1.89 14.78
C PRO A 169 -7.39 -2.82 13.89
N ASN A 170 -8.46 -2.31 13.27
CA ASN A 170 -9.30 -3.11 12.35
C ASN A 170 -8.52 -3.52 11.10
N LEU A 171 -7.60 -2.66 10.62
CA LEU A 171 -6.69 -3.02 9.53
C LEU A 171 -5.78 -4.19 9.94
N LEU A 172 -5.28 -4.19 11.18
CA LEU A 172 -4.47 -5.30 11.68
C LEU A 172 -5.27 -6.62 11.71
N GLU A 173 -6.55 -6.58 12.08
CA GLU A 173 -7.43 -7.75 12.05
C GLU A 173 -7.58 -8.30 10.64
N VAL A 174 -7.83 -7.45 9.65
CA VAL A 174 -7.89 -7.83 8.23
C VAL A 174 -6.59 -8.50 7.78
N LEU A 175 -5.44 -7.86 8.06
CA LEU A 175 -4.13 -8.39 7.66
C LEU A 175 -3.87 -9.78 8.27
N LYS A 176 -4.23 -9.97 9.54
CA LYS A 176 -4.05 -11.25 10.24
C LYS A 176 -4.94 -12.37 9.68
N GLN A 177 -6.09 -12.06 9.07
CA GLN A 177 -6.94 -13.08 8.44
C GLN A 177 -6.45 -13.57 7.08
N ILE A 178 -5.56 -12.83 6.42
CA ILE A 178 -4.96 -13.27 5.15
C ILE A 178 -4.05 -14.49 5.39
N LYS A 179 -3.46 -14.61 6.58
CA LYS A 179 -2.74 -15.80 7.01
C LYS A 179 -3.71 -16.96 7.26
#